data_AF-A0A444QCL0-F1
#
_entry.id   AF-A0A444QCL0-F1
#
_cell.length_a   1.000
_cell.length_b   1.000
_cell.length_c   1.000
_cell.angle_alpha   90.00
_cell.angle_beta   90.00
_cell.angle_gamma   90.00
#
_symmetry.space_group_name_H-M   'P 1'
#
loop_
_entity.id
_entity.type
_entity.pdbx_description
1 polymer ?
#
loop_
_entity_poly.entity_id
_entity_poly.type
_entity_poly.pdbx_seq_one_letter_code
_entity_poly.pdbx_strand_id
1 'polypeptide(L)'
;MSGPTEVSVDIDPAAHARFDHARLGMFIQWGPYAVAARHEQVMLRATMAPEHYERYGDYFDADLFDANADALADAAWNAGMRYAVLTAKHHDGYCLWPSALTDWSVSRTLGGRDLVREFVNAFRARGLRIGLYYSLLDWHHPDFTIDGVHPQRGSDVDALNIGRDIARYRAYLHGQVEELPTG
;
A
#
# COMPACT_ATOMS: atom_id res chain seq x y z
N MET A 1 -7.31 -26.82 22.28
CA MET A 1 -7.49 -25.41 21.84
C MET A 1 -6.70 -24.55 22.81
N SER A 2 -5.50 -24.10 22.43
CA SER A 2 -4.80 -23.06 23.17
C SER A 2 -5.60 -21.77 22.99
N GLY A 3 -5.97 -21.11 24.10
CA GLY A 3 -6.62 -19.80 24.06
C GLY A 3 -5.74 -18.75 23.38
N PRO A 4 -6.27 -17.56 23.07
CA PRO A 4 -5.46 -16.48 22.53
C PRO A 4 -4.35 -16.17 23.53
N THR A 5 -3.10 -16.28 23.09
CA THR A 5 -1.94 -15.75 23.80
C THR A 5 -2.16 -14.24 23.94
N GLU A 6 -2.26 -13.73 25.16
CA GLU A 6 -2.21 -12.29 25.40
C GLU A 6 -0.86 -11.77 24.90
N VAL A 7 -0.86 -11.20 23.71
CA VAL A 7 0.27 -10.41 23.25
C VAL A 7 0.12 -9.05 23.94
N SER A 8 0.86 -8.84 25.03
CA SER A 8 0.98 -7.51 25.61
C SER A 8 1.74 -6.64 24.62
N VAL A 9 1.03 -5.75 23.93
CA VAL A 9 1.67 -4.74 23.09
C VAL A 9 2.11 -3.63 24.02
N ASP A 10 3.42 -3.43 24.16
CA ASP A 10 3.97 -2.33 24.94
C ASP A 10 3.79 -1.04 24.12
N ILE A 11 2.72 -0.31 24.41
CA ILE A 11 2.41 0.94 23.72
C ILE A 11 3.20 2.07 24.40
N ASP A 12 4.13 2.70 23.69
CA ASP A 12 4.76 3.95 24.14
C ASP A 12 3.65 5.00 24.43
N PRO A 13 3.40 5.35 25.71
CA PRO A 13 2.32 6.27 26.06
C PRO A 13 2.52 7.64 25.42
N ALA A 14 3.77 8.06 25.21
CA ALA A 14 4.09 9.32 24.57
C ALA A 14 3.79 9.26 23.06
N ALA A 15 4.06 8.16 22.38
CA ALA A 15 3.68 7.98 20.97
C ALA A 15 2.16 8.00 20.80
N HIS A 16 1.45 7.28 21.67
CA HIS A 16 -0.01 7.25 21.66
C HIS A 16 -0.60 8.64 21.89
N ALA A 17 -0.15 9.35 22.93
CA ALA A 17 -0.58 10.73 23.19
C ALA A 17 -0.27 11.66 22.01
N ARG A 18 0.91 11.55 21.38
CA ARG A 18 1.25 12.34 20.19
C ARG A 18 0.27 12.12 19.04
N PHE A 19 -0.20 10.89 18.82
CA PHE A 19 -1.20 10.57 17.80
C PHE A 19 -2.57 11.15 18.18
N ASP A 20 -3.00 10.94 19.42
CA ASP A 20 -4.25 11.51 19.94
C ASP A 20 -4.30 13.03 19.79
N HIS A 21 -3.21 13.72 20.10
CA HIS A 21 -3.10 15.17 19.96
C HIS A 21 -3.04 15.65 18.50
N ALA A 22 -2.64 14.80 17.55
CA ALA A 22 -2.58 15.18 16.13
C ALA A 22 -3.98 15.42 15.55
N ARG A 23 -4.98 14.64 15.99
CA ARG A 23 -6.42 14.74 15.68
C ARG A 23 -6.79 14.63 14.19
N LEU A 24 -6.31 15.55 13.36
CA LEU A 24 -6.65 15.68 11.95
C LEU A 24 -5.46 15.29 11.06
N GLY A 25 -5.71 14.45 10.07
CA GLY A 25 -4.69 14.00 9.12
C GLY A 25 -5.20 13.85 7.70
N MET A 26 -4.25 13.75 6.77
CA MET A 26 -4.48 13.47 5.36
C MET A 26 -4.39 11.96 5.10
N PHE A 27 -5.26 11.44 4.24
CA PHE A 27 -5.10 10.10 3.69
C PHE A 27 -4.93 10.21 2.18
N ILE A 28 -3.88 9.59 1.63
CA ILE A 28 -3.56 9.59 0.21
C ILE A 28 -3.67 8.15 -0.29
N GLN A 29 -4.69 7.91 -1.11
CA GLN A 29 -4.90 6.63 -1.77
C GLN A 29 -4.51 6.78 -3.24
N TRP A 30 -3.37 6.22 -3.61
CA TRP A 30 -2.78 6.38 -4.93
C TRP A 30 -2.01 5.13 -5.39
N GLY A 31 -2.07 4.86 -6.69
CA GLY A 31 -1.55 3.65 -7.33
C GLY A 31 -2.14 3.48 -8.74
N PRO A 32 -1.91 2.34 -9.41
CA PRO A 32 -2.35 2.10 -10.79
C PRO A 32 -3.85 2.32 -11.04
N TYR A 33 -4.71 2.12 -10.04
CA TYR A 33 -6.14 2.41 -10.15
C TYR A 33 -6.45 3.88 -10.48
N ALA A 34 -5.53 4.81 -10.19
CA ALA A 34 -5.64 6.21 -10.62
C ALA A 34 -5.59 6.35 -12.15
N VAL A 35 -4.80 5.52 -12.84
CA VAL A 35 -4.74 5.46 -14.32
C VAL A 35 -6.05 4.92 -14.89
N ALA A 36 -6.65 3.95 -14.21
CA ALA A 36 -7.97 3.45 -14.57
C ALA A 36 -9.07 4.53 -14.43
N ALA A 37 -8.77 5.66 -13.76
CA ALA A 37 -9.70 6.76 -13.47
C ALA A 37 -11.01 6.27 -12.84
N ARG A 38 -10.89 5.27 -11.96
CA ARG A 38 -11.97 4.60 -11.23
C ARG A 38 -11.57 4.49 -9.75
N HIS A 39 -12.39 3.81 -8.97
CA HIS A 39 -12.10 3.51 -7.57
C HIS A 39 -11.03 2.41 -7.43
N GLU A 40 -10.37 2.37 -6.28
CA GLU A 40 -9.31 1.44 -5.89
C GLU A 40 -9.75 -0.05 -5.94
N GLN A 41 -11.05 -0.32 -5.86
CA GLN A 41 -11.61 -1.67 -5.98
C GLN A 41 -11.94 -2.09 -7.42
N VAL A 42 -11.38 -1.43 -8.45
CA VAL A 42 -11.76 -1.69 -9.86
C VAL A 42 -11.54 -3.15 -10.26
N MET A 43 -10.47 -3.80 -9.75
CA MET A 43 -10.25 -5.24 -9.97
C MET A 43 -11.42 -6.07 -9.44
N LEU A 44 -11.80 -5.86 -8.16
CA LEU A 44 -12.85 -6.60 -7.49
C LEU A 44 -14.22 -6.40 -8.15
N ARG A 45 -14.57 -5.15 -8.47
CA ARG A 45 -15.89 -4.76 -9.01
C ARG A 45 -16.06 -5.15 -10.47
N ALA A 46 -14.99 -5.16 -11.24
CA ALA A 46 -15.01 -5.56 -12.65
C ALA A 46 -14.61 -7.03 -12.86
N THR A 47 -14.42 -7.81 -11.78
CA THR A 47 -13.93 -9.20 -11.84
C THR A 47 -12.70 -9.36 -12.74
N MET A 48 -11.75 -8.43 -12.57
CA MET A 48 -10.59 -8.32 -13.45
C MET A 48 -9.50 -9.29 -13.00
N ALA A 49 -9.02 -10.11 -13.93
CA ALA A 49 -7.83 -10.91 -13.70
C ALA A 49 -6.58 -10.01 -13.58
N PRO A 50 -5.58 -10.39 -12.77
CA PRO A 50 -4.37 -9.59 -12.55
C PRO A 50 -3.70 -9.14 -13.85
N GLU A 51 -3.61 -10.03 -14.83
CA GLU A 51 -2.94 -9.80 -16.12
C GLU A 51 -3.63 -8.69 -16.93
N HIS A 52 -4.95 -8.54 -16.80
CA HIS A 52 -5.68 -7.44 -17.43
C HIS A 52 -5.49 -6.11 -16.69
N TYR A 53 -5.23 -6.15 -15.38
CA TYR A 53 -4.99 -4.97 -14.57
C TYR A 53 -3.56 -4.45 -14.74
N GLU A 54 -2.60 -5.32 -15.04
CA GLU A 54 -1.18 -4.97 -15.18
C GLU A 54 -0.93 -3.80 -16.14
N ARG A 55 -1.75 -3.68 -17.19
CA ARG A 55 -1.71 -2.54 -18.12
C ARG A 55 -1.78 -1.18 -17.44
N TYR A 56 -2.52 -1.05 -16.33
CA TYR A 56 -2.61 0.23 -15.62
C TYR A 56 -1.32 0.55 -14.89
N GLY A 57 -0.59 -0.48 -14.42
CA GLY A 57 0.76 -0.31 -13.88
C GLY A 57 1.71 0.17 -14.95
N ASP A 58 1.67 -0.39 -16.16
CA ASP A 58 2.56 0.00 -17.27
C ASP A 58 2.39 1.48 -17.70
N TYR A 59 1.22 2.08 -17.47
CA TYR A 59 0.93 3.49 -17.73
C TYR A 59 0.93 4.36 -16.47
N PHE A 60 1.25 3.79 -15.30
CA PHE A 60 1.36 4.55 -14.07
C PHE A 60 2.65 5.36 -14.09
N ASP A 61 2.51 6.59 -14.58
CA ASP A 61 3.56 7.59 -14.59
C ASP A 61 3.26 8.68 -13.55
N ALA A 62 4.27 9.02 -12.76
CA ALA A 62 4.24 9.93 -11.63
C ALA A 62 5.07 11.19 -11.95
N ASP A 63 5.11 11.56 -13.22
CA ASP A 63 5.93 12.61 -13.81
C ASP A 63 5.89 13.95 -13.06
N LEU A 64 4.75 14.32 -12.50
CA LEU A 64 4.56 15.57 -11.75
C LEU A 64 4.68 15.41 -10.23
N PHE A 65 4.95 14.22 -9.70
CA PHE A 65 4.87 13.98 -8.24
C PHE A 65 5.96 14.69 -7.44
N ASP A 66 7.23 14.62 -7.86
CA ASP A 66 8.35 15.24 -7.12
C ASP A 66 8.14 16.75 -6.95
N ALA A 67 7.62 17.41 -7.99
CA ALA A 67 7.28 18.84 -7.96
C ALA A 67 6.06 19.16 -7.07
N ASN A 68 5.21 18.17 -6.80
CA ASN A 68 3.94 18.36 -6.08
C ASN A 68 3.92 17.73 -4.67
N ALA A 69 4.90 16.91 -4.28
CA ALA A 69 4.97 16.33 -2.95
C ALA A 69 5.06 17.43 -1.86
N ASP A 70 5.90 18.45 -2.09
CA ASP A 70 5.99 19.62 -1.21
C ASP A 70 4.69 20.43 -1.21
N ALA A 71 4.05 20.61 -2.37
CA ALA A 71 2.78 21.31 -2.47
C ALA A 71 1.65 20.59 -1.70
N LEU A 72 1.63 19.25 -1.74
CA LEU A 72 0.71 18.42 -0.96
C LEU A 72 0.97 18.55 0.55
N ALA A 73 2.25 18.54 0.97
CA ALA A 73 2.64 18.74 2.36
C ALA A 73 2.24 20.14 2.86
N ASP A 74 2.45 21.18 2.06
CA ASP A 74 2.01 22.55 2.35
C ASP A 74 0.50 22.66 2.45
N ALA A 75 -0.24 22.05 1.51
CA ALA A 75 -1.70 22.02 1.54
C ALA A 75 -2.21 21.33 2.82
N ALA A 76 -1.64 20.17 3.19
CA ALA A 76 -1.99 19.46 4.41
C ALA A 76 -1.75 20.33 5.66
N TRP A 77 -0.56 20.94 5.75
CA TRP A 77 -0.20 21.80 6.88
C TRP A 77 -1.13 23.01 7.01
N ASN A 78 -1.38 23.70 5.90
CA ASN A 78 -2.23 24.89 5.84
C ASN A 78 -3.70 24.55 6.11
N ALA A 79 -4.14 23.33 5.80
CA ALA A 79 -5.45 22.79 6.18
C ALA A 79 -5.56 22.40 7.66
N GLY A 80 -4.49 22.54 8.45
CA GLY A 80 -4.48 22.22 9.88
C GLY A 80 -4.22 20.75 10.21
N MET A 81 -3.84 19.93 9.21
CA MET A 81 -3.50 18.52 9.43
C MET A 81 -2.15 18.41 10.18
N ARG A 82 -1.98 17.33 10.93
CA ARG A 82 -0.78 17.05 11.76
C ARG A 82 -0.14 15.70 11.49
N TYR A 83 -0.76 14.90 10.63
CA TYR A 83 -0.21 13.67 10.12
C TYR A 83 -0.74 13.39 8.71
N ALA A 84 -0.06 12.54 7.97
CA ALA A 84 -0.52 12.03 6.69
C ALA A 84 -0.25 10.53 6.57
N VAL A 85 -1.11 9.82 5.86
CA VAL A 85 -0.99 8.39 5.57
C VAL A 85 -1.02 8.17 4.06
N LEU A 86 0.03 7.55 3.52
CA LEU A 86 0.10 7.15 2.11
C LEU A 86 -0.11 5.65 1.97
N THR A 87 -0.85 5.23 0.94
CA THR A 87 -0.89 3.82 0.52
C THR A 87 0.45 3.40 -0.07
N ALA A 88 1.31 2.76 0.73
CA ALA A 88 2.53 2.14 0.22
C ALA A 88 2.20 0.97 -0.71
N LYS A 89 1.22 0.14 -0.32
CA LYS A 89 0.65 -0.94 -1.13
C LYS A 89 -0.86 -1.03 -0.90
N HIS A 90 -1.66 -1.12 -1.96
CA HIS A 90 -3.10 -1.38 -1.88
C HIS A 90 -3.44 -2.85 -2.21
N HIS A 91 -4.73 -3.20 -2.27
CA HIS A 91 -5.19 -4.56 -2.59
C HIS A 91 -4.73 -5.06 -3.96
N ASP A 92 -4.42 -4.18 -4.90
CA ASP A 92 -3.91 -4.55 -6.22
C ASP A 92 -2.44 -5.01 -6.20
N GLY A 93 -1.80 -5.01 -5.03
CA GLY A 93 -0.45 -5.52 -4.81
C GLY A 93 0.67 -4.59 -5.27
N TYR A 94 0.35 -3.47 -5.93
CA TYR A 94 1.37 -2.60 -6.51
C TYR A 94 2.10 -1.80 -5.43
N CYS A 95 3.42 -1.87 -5.41
CA CYS A 95 4.25 -1.22 -4.39
C CYS A 95 4.77 0.15 -4.87
N LEU A 96 4.51 1.21 -4.10
CA LEU A 96 4.99 2.58 -4.38
C LEU A 96 6.47 2.81 -4.01
N TRP A 97 7.17 1.76 -3.59
CA TRP A 97 8.62 1.75 -3.34
C TRP A 97 9.25 0.59 -4.15
N PRO A 98 10.54 0.64 -4.47
CA PRO A 98 11.22 -0.40 -5.25
C PRO A 98 11.49 -1.64 -4.37
N SER A 99 10.42 -2.38 -4.03
CA SER A 99 10.51 -3.61 -3.24
C SER A 99 11.44 -4.62 -3.90
N ALA A 100 12.33 -5.24 -3.13
CA ALA A 100 13.23 -6.28 -3.65
C ALA A 100 12.51 -7.63 -3.82
N LEU A 101 11.29 -7.74 -3.31
CA LEU A 101 10.52 -9.00 -3.26
C LEU A 101 9.53 -9.16 -4.41
N THR A 102 9.29 -8.11 -5.22
CA THR A 102 8.39 -8.15 -6.37
C THR A 102 8.79 -7.15 -7.44
N ASP A 103 8.59 -7.51 -8.70
CA ASP A 103 8.67 -6.57 -9.82
C ASP A 103 7.37 -5.78 -10.00
N TRP A 104 6.27 -6.17 -9.35
CA TRP A 104 5.00 -5.43 -9.35
C TRP A 104 5.07 -4.21 -8.40
N SER A 105 5.93 -3.28 -8.79
CA SER A 105 6.29 -2.09 -8.03
C SER A 105 6.73 -0.96 -8.96
N VAL A 106 7.05 0.19 -8.38
CA VAL A 106 7.74 1.30 -9.08
C VAL A 106 9.10 0.90 -9.67
N SER A 107 9.62 -0.32 -9.46
CA SER A 107 10.78 -0.83 -10.21
C SER A 107 10.44 -1.25 -11.64
N ARG A 108 9.20 -1.67 -11.90
CA ARG A 108 8.73 -2.01 -13.25
C ARG A 108 8.46 -0.78 -14.10
N THR A 109 8.00 0.30 -13.47
CA THR A 109 7.83 1.61 -14.11
C THR A 109 8.83 2.60 -13.54
N LEU A 110 8.72 3.90 -13.85
CA LEU A 110 9.37 5.00 -13.11
C LEU A 110 10.89 4.91 -12.83
N GLY A 111 11.61 3.99 -13.48
CA GLY A 111 13.01 3.73 -13.20
C GLY A 111 13.32 3.32 -11.75
N GLY A 112 12.37 2.78 -10.98
CA GLY A 112 12.59 2.45 -9.57
C GLY A 112 12.50 3.63 -8.60
N ARG A 113 11.93 4.75 -9.03
CA ARG A 113 11.80 5.94 -8.17
C ARG A 113 10.92 5.65 -6.95
N ASP A 114 11.45 5.94 -5.76
CA ASP A 114 10.84 5.60 -4.47
C ASP A 114 9.86 6.69 -4.02
N LEU A 115 8.60 6.54 -4.42
CA LEU A 115 7.54 7.53 -4.15
C LEU A 115 7.16 7.57 -2.66
N VAL A 116 7.35 6.45 -1.93
CA VAL A 116 7.16 6.41 -0.47
C VAL A 116 8.17 7.33 0.20
N ARG A 117 9.46 7.23 -0.17
CA ARG A 117 10.52 8.09 0.37
C ARG A 117 10.31 9.55 0.04
N GLU A 118 9.92 9.89 -1.19
CA GLU A 118 9.62 11.26 -1.59
C GLU A 118 8.49 11.87 -0.74
N PHE A 119 7.40 11.13 -0.55
CA PHE A 119 6.31 11.52 0.35
C PHE A 119 6.79 11.71 1.79
N VAL A 120 7.53 10.73 2.34
CA VAL A 120 8.05 10.77 3.71
C VAL A 120 8.90 12.01 3.91
N ASN A 121 9.81 12.31 2.98
CA ASN A 121 10.73 13.44 3.06
C ASN A 121 9.98 14.78 3.02
N ALA A 122 9.12 14.99 2.02
CA ALA A 122 8.36 16.23 1.87
C ALA A 122 7.48 16.52 3.09
N PHE A 123 6.73 15.53 3.56
CA PHE A 123 5.81 15.71 4.68
C PHE A 123 6.55 15.88 6.02
N ARG A 124 7.65 15.14 6.25
CA ARG A 124 8.49 15.34 7.45
C ARG A 124 9.17 16.70 7.46
N ALA A 125 9.64 17.19 6.31
CA ALA A 125 10.24 18.52 6.21
C ALA A 125 9.26 19.63 6.64
N ARG A 126 7.96 19.40 6.46
CA ARG A 126 6.90 20.32 6.93
C ARG A 126 6.48 20.13 8.39
N GLY A 127 7.02 19.14 9.08
CA GLY A 127 6.69 18.81 10.47
C GLY A 127 5.44 17.93 10.62
N LEU A 128 4.96 17.29 9.55
CA LEU A 128 3.86 16.33 9.59
C LEU A 128 4.37 14.96 10.04
N ARG A 129 3.57 14.27 10.86
CA ARG A 129 3.81 12.86 11.19
C ARG A 129 3.42 11.97 10.02
N ILE A 130 4.10 10.84 9.87
CA ILE A 130 3.90 9.93 8.74
C ILE A 130 3.32 8.61 9.20
N GLY A 131 2.31 8.13 8.48
CA GLY A 131 1.88 6.74 8.47
C GLY A 131 1.98 6.17 7.06
N LEU A 132 2.13 4.85 6.99
CA LEU A 132 2.05 4.11 5.74
C LEU A 132 0.89 3.11 5.87
N TYR A 133 -0.03 3.17 4.92
CA TYR A 133 -1.02 2.13 4.74
C TYR A 133 -0.38 1.01 3.92
N TYR A 134 -0.51 -0.20 4.43
CA TYR A 134 -0.08 -1.41 3.75
C TYR A 134 -1.23 -2.41 3.76
N SER A 135 -1.62 -2.89 2.58
CA SER A 135 -2.69 -3.86 2.49
C SER A 135 -2.23 -5.27 2.82
N LEU A 136 -2.98 -5.93 3.71
CA LEU A 136 -2.79 -7.36 3.97
C LEU A 136 -3.30 -8.23 2.83
N LEU A 137 -4.25 -7.74 2.04
CA LEU A 137 -4.73 -8.42 0.84
C LEU A 137 -3.79 -8.08 -0.32
N ASP A 138 -3.59 -9.05 -1.21
CA ASP A 138 -2.79 -8.88 -2.41
C ASP A 138 -3.41 -9.69 -3.54
N TRP A 139 -4.16 -9.02 -4.40
CA TRP A 139 -4.86 -9.63 -5.54
C TRP A 139 -3.92 -9.97 -6.70
N HIS A 140 -2.63 -9.62 -6.62
CA HIS A 140 -1.63 -9.93 -7.62
C HIS A 140 -0.78 -11.15 -7.23
N HIS A 141 -0.40 -11.26 -5.95
CA HIS A 141 0.52 -12.29 -5.50
C HIS A 141 0.01 -13.73 -5.76
N PRO A 142 0.81 -14.62 -6.37
CA PRO A 142 0.36 -15.95 -6.77
C PRO A 142 0.04 -16.89 -5.60
N ASP A 143 0.60 -16.62 -4.41
CA ASP A 143 0.29 -17.38 -3.19
C ASP A 143 -0.85 -16.80 -2.34
N PHE A 144 -1.39 -15.63 -2.68
CA PHE A 144 -2.54 -15.10 -1.94
C PHE A 144 -3.78 -15.95 -2.29
N THR A 145 -4.54 -16.35 -1.27
CA THR A 145 -5.71 -17.19 -1.48
C THR A 145 -6.78 -16.47 -2.29
N ILE A 146 -7.35 -17.15 -3.28
CA ILE A 146 -8.56 -16.68 -3.95
C ILE A 146 -9.75 -17.03 -3.05
N ASP A 147 -10.26 -16.02 -2.37
CA ASP A 147 -11.39 -16.12 -1.45
C ASP A 147 -12.58 -15.25 -1.91
N GLY A 148 -13.57 -15.06 -1.02
CA GLY A 148 -14.77 -14.26 -1.31
C GLY A 148 -14.52 -12.77 -1.58
N VAL A 149 -13.31 -12.26 -1.32
CA VAL A 149 -12.92 -10.87 -1.58
C VAL A 149 -11.84 -10.74 -2.65
N HIS A 150 -11.56 -11.81 -3.39
CA HIS A 150 -10.66 -11.79 -4.55
C HIS A 150 -11.40 -11.37 -5.85
N PRO A 151 -10.75 -10.67 -6.80
CA PRO A 151 -11.33 -10.34 -8.10
C PRO A 151 -11.81 -11.56 -8.89
N GLN A 152 -11.12 -12.69 -8.74
CA GLN A 152 -11.43 -13.96 -9.41
C GLN A 152 -12.38 -14.88 -8.61
N ARG A 153 -13.06 -14.38 -7.58
CA ARG A 153 -13.99 -15.17 -6.74
C ARG A 153 -15.15 -15.83 -7.49
N GLY A 154 -15.45 -15.40 -8.72
CA GLY A 154 -16.49 -15.97 -9.59
C GLY A 154 -15.98 -17.03 -10.57
N SER A 155 -14.67 -17.33 -10.55
CA SER A 155 -14.03 -18.35 -11.38
C SER A 155 -14.03 -19.71 -10.68
N ASP A 156 -13.38 -20.71 -11.27
CA ASP A 156 -13.13 -22.00 -10.61
C ASP A 156 -12.06 -21.82 -9.50
N VAL A 157 -12.53 -21.40 -8.32
CA VAL A 157 -11.69 -21.04 -7.17
C VAL A 157 -10.91 -22.25 -6.66
N ASP A 158 -11.50 -23.45 -6.68
CA ASP A 158 -10.82 -24.67 -6.24
C ASP A 158 -9.62 -24.97 -7.15
N ALA A 159 -9.80 -24.89 -8.48
CA ALA A 159 -8.72 -25.06 -9.43
C ALA A 159 -7.64 -23.98 -9.30
N LEU A 160 -8.03 -22.71 -9.16
CA LEU A 160 -7.08 -21.59 -9.08
C LEU A 160 -6.29 -21.53 -7.76
N ASN A 161 -6.80 -22.17 -6.70
CA ASN A 161 -6.09 -22.28 -5.43
C ASN A 161 -5.15 -23.48 -5.36
N ILE A 162 -5.13 -24.38 -6.35
CA ILE A 162 -4.17 -25.50 -6.39
C ILE A 162 -2.75 -24.94 -6.42
N GLY A 163 -1.95 -25.31 -5.41
CA GLY A 163 -0.53 -24.95 -5.31
C GLY A 163 -0.24 -23.60 -4.66
N ARG A 164 -1.26 -22.78 -4.35
CA ARG A 164 -1.10 -21.54 -3.56
C ARG A 164 -0.81 -21.86 -2.11
N ASP A 165 0.09 -21.10 -1.47
CA ASP A 165 0.43 -21.29 -0.07
C ASP A 165 0.44 -19.96 0.71
N ILE A 166 -0.58 -19.74 1.53
CA ILE A 166 -0.71 -18.52 2.34
C ILE A 166 0.46 -18.32 3.32
N ALA A 167 1.19 -19.37 3.69
CA ALA A 167 2.39 -19.24 4.52
C ALA A 167 3.54 -18.56 3.74
N ARG A 168 3.70 -18.87 2.45
CA ARG A 168 4.66 -18.17 1.57
C ARG A 168 4.28 -16.71 1.38
N TYR A 169 2.99 -16.43 1.15
CA TYR A 169 2.51 -15.04 1.09
C TYR A 169 2.74 -14.27 2.40
N ARG A 170 2.54 -14.92 3.56
CA ARG A 170 2.83 -14.29 4.86
C ARG A 170 4.30 -13.93 5.01
N ALA A 171 5.22 -14.80 4.57
CA ALA A 171 6.65 -14.50 4.58
C ALA A 171 6.99 -13.30 3.67
N TYR A 172 6.43 -13.26 2.46
CA TYR A 172 6.51 -12.10 1.55
C TYR A 172 6.00 -10.82 2.21
N LEU A 173 4.82 -10.88 2.84
CA LEU A 173 4.21 -9.74 3.53
C LEU A 173 5.10 -9.19 4.65
N HIS A 174 5.65 -10.06 5.50
CA HIS A 174 6.55 -9.61 6.56
C HIS A 174 7.83 -9.01 6.00
N GLY A 175 8.40 -9.62 4.96
CA GLY A 175 9.57 -9.07 4.26
C GLY A 175 9.32 -7.66 3.73
N GLN A 176 8.18 -7.41 3.08
CA GLN A 176 7.82 -6.06 2.61
C GLN A 176 7.64 -5.05 3.75
N VAL A 177 7.05 -5.47 4.88
CA VAL A 177 6.90 -4.61 6.05
C VAL A 177 8.26 -4.26 6.67
N GLU A 178 9.26 -5.14 6.58
CA GLU A 178 10.63 -4.88 7.03
C GLU A 178 11.41 -3.93 6.10
N GLU A 179 11.07 -3.88 4.80
CA GLU A 179 11.66 -2.92 3.85
C GLU A 179 11.26 -1.46 4.15
N LEU A 180 9.99 -1.20 4.45
CA LEU A 180 9.44 0.16 4.60
C LEU A 180 10.09 1.06 5.68
N PRO A 181 10.45 0.59 6.89
CA PRO A 181 11.09 1.42 7.91
C PRO A 181 12.59 1.62 7.71
N THR A 182 13.23 0.83 6.84
CA THR A 182 14.68 0.89 6.56
C THR A 182 15.02 1.69 5.30
N GLY A 183 14.00 1.99 4.48
CA GLY A 183 14.04 2.86 3.32
C GLY A 183 14.43 4.29 3.66
#